data_AF-U6RPN9-F1
#
_entry.id   AF-U6RPN9-F1
#
_cell.length_a   1.000
_cell.length_b   1.000
_cell.length_c   1.000
_cell.angle_alpha   90.00
_cell.angle_beta   90.00
_cell.angle_gamma   90.00
#
_symmetry.space_group_name_H-M   'P 1'
#
loop_
_entity.id
_entity.type
_entity.pdbx_description
1 polymer ?
#
loop_
_entity_poly.entity_id
_entity_poly.type
_entity_poly.pdbx_seq_one_letter_code
_entity_poly.pdbx_strand_id
1 'polypeptide(L)'
;MKAKNQAVPDEVLSKEFLSRFKTEADVSNFLKQLHAQVLEKMLEGKMDAHLGYEKNSVARNIQVIPVMEVMRRKFKPNMKKLPFPFPVTVTAN
;
A
#
# COMPACT_ATOMS: atom_id res chain seq x y z
N MET A 1 23.32 23.30 -3.39
CA MET A 1 22.75 22.20 -4.20
C MET A 1 21.48 21.74 -3.50
N LYS A 2 20.30 21.92 -4.11
CA LYS A 2 19.02 21.59 -3.48
C LYS A 2 18.86 20.07 -3.50
N ALA A 3 18.95 19.43 -2.33
CA ALA A 3 18.65 18.00 -2.22
C ALA A 3 17.21 17.79 -2.70
N LYS A 4 17.06 17.00 -3.76
CA LYS A 4 15.76 16.55 -4.23
C LYS A 4 15.26 15.60 -3.15
N ASN A 5 14.41 16.07 -2.24
CA ASN A 5 13.73 15.24 -1.24
C ASN A 5 12.68 14.38 -1.97
N GLN A 6 13.15 13.52 -2.85
CA GLN A 6 12.34 12.69 -3.70
C GLN A 6 12.03 11.41 -2.94
N ALA A 7 10.88 11.42 -2.27
CA ALA A 7 10.41 10.28 -1.46
C ALA A 7 10.08 9.05 -2.31
N VAL A 8 9.87 9.23 -3.62
CA VAL A 8 9.52 8.16 -4.57
C VAL A 8 10.44 8.27 -5.80
N PRO A 9 11.19 7.21 -6.15
CA PRO A 9 12.07 7.21 -7.32
C PRO A 9 11.33 7.50 -8.63
N ASP A 10 12.01 8.16 -9.57
CA ASP A 10 11.47 8.45 -10.90
C ASP A 10 11.13 7.17 -11.69
N GLU A 11 11.81 6.04 -11.40
CA GLU A 11 11.47 4.75 -12.05
C GLU A 11 10.05 4.27 -11.70
N VAL A 12 9.59 4.58 -10.48
CA VAL A 12 8.25 4.22 -10.00
C VAL A 12 7.19 5.17 -10.57
N LEU A 13 7.56 6.43 -10.77
CA LEU A 13 6.71 7.47 -11.38
C LEU A 13 6.91 7.56 -12.90
N SER A 14 6.98 6.41 -13.56
CA SER A 14 7.16 6.36 -15.00
C SER A 14 6.02 7.06 -15.76
N LYS A 15 6.29 7.52 -16.99
CA LYS A 15 5.27 8.15 -17.85
C LYS A 15 4.08 7.22 -18.10
N GLU A 16 4.32 5.91 -18.14
CA GLU A 16 3.29 4.88 -18.27
C GLU A 16 2.45 4.71 -16.99
N PHE A 17 3.07 4.87 -15.81
CA PHE A 17 2.34 4.86 -14.55
C PHE A 17 1.43 6.10 -14.43
N LEU A 18 1.97 7.28 -14.75
CA LEU A 18 1.24 8.53 -14.67
C LEU A 18 0.10 8.64 -15.69
N SER A 19 0.25 8.06 -16.88
CA SER A 19 -0.79 8.09 -17.92
C SER A 19 -2.09 7.35 -17.55
N ARG A 20 -2.04 6.53 -16.48
CA ARG A 20 -3.22 5.82 -15.95
C ARG A 20 -4.18 6.76 -15.23
N PHE A 21 -3.70 7.91 -14.74
CA PHE A 21 -4.50 8.89 -14.01
C PHE A 21 -4.98 9.98 -14.97
N LYS A 22 -6.30 10.10 -15.13
CA LYS A 22 -6.92 11.14 -15.97
C LYS A 22 -7.45 12.28 -15.12
N THR A 23 -7.82 11.99 -13.87
CA THR A 23 -8.42 12.94 -12.93
C THR A 23 -7.75 12.86 -11.56
N GLU A 24 -7.89 13.92 -10.76
CA GLU A 24 -7.45 13.92 -9.36
C GLU A 24 -8.17 12.83 -8.53
N ALA A 25 -9.44 12.55 -8.86
CA ALA A 25 -10.21 11.50 -8.20
C ALA A 25 -9.59 10.11 -8.42
N ASP A 26 -9.04 9.84 -9.61
CA ASP A 26 -8.34 8.58 -9.91
C ASP A 26 -7.10 8.42 -9.03
N VAL A 27 -6.35 9.51 -8.82
CA VAL A 27 -5.18 9.55 -7.92
C VAL A 27 -5.62 9.25 -6.48
N SER A 28 -6.65 9.94 -5.99
CA SER A 28 -7.17 9.74 -4.63
C SER A 28 -7.65 8.30 -4.41
N ASN A 29 -8.34 7.71 -5.38
CA ASN A 29 -8.84 6.33 -5.31
C ASN A 29 -7.71 5.31 -5.33
N PHE A 30 -6.70 5.52 -6.17
CA PHE A 30 -5.50 4.67 -6.19
C PHE A 30 -4.75 4.72 -4.87
N LEU A 31 -4.54 5.90 -4.27
CA LEU A 31 -3.86 6.01 -2.98
C LEU A 31 -4.62 5.30 -1.86
N LYS A 32 -5.96 5.31 -1.88
CA LYS A 32 -6.78 4.53 -0.93
C LYS A 32 -6.59 3.03 -1.10
N GLN A 33 -6.58 2.55 -2.35
CA GLN A 33 -6.37 1.14 -2.66
C GLN A 33 -4.95 0.69 -2.31
N LEU A 34 -3.94 1.48 -2.68
CA LEU A 34 -2.55 1.23 -2.37
C LEU A 34 -2.33 1.13 -0.85
N HIS A 35 -2.90 2.06 -0.09
CA HIS A 35 -2.80 2.04 1.37
C HIS A 35 -3.44 0.77 1.98
N ALA A 36 -4.59 0.33 1.45
CA ALA A 36 -5.21 -0.92 1.90
C ALA A 36 -4.31 -2.14 1.58
N GLN A 37 -3.79 -2.23 0.35
CA GLN A 37 -2.94 -3.34 -0.08
C GLN A 37 -1.63 -3.42 0.70
N VAL A 38 -0.97 -2.27 0.92
CA VAL A 38 0.27 -2.23 1.73
C VAL A 38 -0.01 -2.72 3.15
N LEU A 39 -1.11 -2.29 3.78
CA LEU A 39 -1.47 -2.77 5.11
C LEU A 39 -1.79 -4.27 5.14
N GLU A 40 -2.51 -4.79 4.15
CA GLU A 40 -2.79 -6.22 4.03
C GLU A 40 -1.50 -7.02 3.96
N LYS A 41 -0.54 -6.61 3.12
CA LYS A 41 0.75 -7.27 2.98
C LYS A 41 1.64 -7.15 4.22
N MET A 42 1.59 -6.02 4.92
CA MET A 42 2.28 -5.87 6.21
C MET A 42 1.71 -6.81 7.28
N LEU A 43 0.38 -7.04 7.28
CA LEU A 43 -0.26 -7.95 8.22
C LEU A 43 0.01 -9.42 7.87
N GLU A 44 0.05 -9.74 6.57
CA GLU A 44 0.45 -11.07 6.07
C GLU A 44 1.88 -11.41 6.50
N GLY A 45 2.86 -10.52 6.25
CA GLY A 45 4.25 -10.74 6.68
C GLY A 45 4.42 -10.84 8.21
N LYS A 46 3.56 -10.16 9.00
CA LYS A 46 3.52 -10.34 10.45
C LYS A 46 2.99 -11.71 10.87
N MET A 47 2.01 -12.26 10.15
CA MET A 47 1.53 -13.62 10.38
C MET A 47 2.60 -14.64 10.02
N ASP A 48 3.28 -14.47 8.89
CA ASP A 48 4.33 -15.40 8.46
C ASP A 48 5.49 -15.42 9.48
N ALA A 49 5.90 -14.26 10.00
CA ALA A 49 6.91 -14.16 11.05
C ALA A 49 6.46 -14.78 12.39
N HIS A 50 5.18 -14.67 12.73
CA HIS A 50 4.63 -15.27 13.96
C HIS A 50 4.53 -16.79 13.88
N LEU A 51 4.12 -17.31 12.72
CA LEU A 51 3.94 -18.73 12.49
C LEU A 51 5.24 -19.44 12.11
N GLY A 52 6.23 -18.70 11.60
CA GLY A 52 7.52 -19.24 11.16
C GLY A 52 7.45 -19.94 9.81
N TYR A 53 6.34 -19.81 9.07
CA TYR A 53 6.14 -20.37 7.74
C TYR A 53 5.20 -19.49 6.91
N GLU A 54 5.40 -19.50 5.60
CA GLU A 54 4.55 -18.77 4.65
C GLU A 54 3.25 -19.53 4.36
N LYS A 55 2.20 -18.78 4.04
CA LYS A 55 0.93 -19.31 3.56
C LYS A 55 1.14 -20.26 2.36
N ASN A 56 0.64 -21.49 2.47
CA ASN A 56 0.74 -22.57 1.48
C ASN A 56 2.15 -23.17 1.30
N SER A 57 3.10 -22.85 2.18
CA SER A 57 4.38 -23.57 2.21
C SER A 57 4.17 -25.05 2.56
N VAL A 58 4.91 -25.94 1.90
CA VAL A 58 4.89 -27.38 2.19
C VAL A 58 5.63 -27.62 3.50
N ALA A 59 4.97 -27.29 4.62
CA ALA A 59 5.47 -27.61 5.94
C ALA A 59 5.43 -29.14 6.11
N ARG A 60 6.59 -29.79 6.03
CA ARG A 60 6.72 -31.19 6.42
C ARG A 60 6.45 -31.27 7.93
N ASN A 61 5.24 -31.67 8.32
CA ASN A 61 4.77 -32.23 9.61
C ASN A 61 5.46 -31.69 10.89
N ILE A 62 4.82 -31.11 11.91
CA ILE A 62 3.71 -31.54 12.78
C ILE A 62 3.33 -30.26 13.56
N GLN A 63 2.04 -29.92 13.70
CA GLN A 63 1.51 -28.66 14.30
C GLN A 63 1.56 -27.41 13.39
N VAL A 64 0.85 -27.49 12.26
CA VAL A 64 0.47 -26.28 11.51
C VAL A 64 -0.80 -25.74 12.17
N ILE A 65 -0.75 -24.53 12.75
CA ILE A 65 -1.99 -23.82 13.10
C ILE A 65 -2.62 -23.41 11.76
N PRO A 66 -3.81 -23.92 11.42
CA PRO A 66 -4.43 -23.58 10.14
C PRO A 66 -4.72 -22.08 10.13
N VAL A 67 -4.22 -21.39 9.11
CA VAL A 67 -4.59 -19.99 8.85
C VAL A 67 -6.10 -19.98 8.56
N MET A 68 -6.89 -19.47 9.51
CA MET A 68 -8.33 -19.30 9.29
C MET A 68 -8.59 -18.28 8.18
N GLU A 69 -9.73 -18.41 7.51
CA GLU A 69 -10.13 -17.62 6.34
C GLU A 69 -10.00 -16.10 6.56
N VAL A 70 -9.80 -15.35 5.48
CA VAL A 70 -9.70 -13.88 5.49
C VAL A 70 -10.95 -13.27 6.12
N MET A 71 -10.84 -12.88 7.39
CA MET A 71 -11.87 -12.11 8.06
C MET A 71 -11.89 -10.70 7.48
N ARG A 72 -12.92 -10.39 6.67
CA ARG A 72 -13.11 -9.05 6.09
C ARG A 72 -13.41 -8.02 7.18
N ARG A 73 -12.37 -7.45 7.81
CA ARG A 73 -12.53 -6.28 8.68
C ARG A 73 -12.67 -5.03 7.83
N LYS A 74 -13.68 -4.21 8.13
CA LYS A 74 -13.82 -2.87 7.56
C LYS A 74 -12.74 -1.98 8.16
N PHE A 75 -11.57 -1.94 7.54
CA PHE A 75 -10.53 -0.97 7.87
C PHE A 75 -11.06 0.42 7.48
N LYS A 76 -11.39 1.25 8.48
CA LYS A 76 -11.80 2.65 8.31
C LYS A 76 -10.62 3.56 8.66
N PRO A 77 -9.68 3.82 7.73
CA PRO A 77 -8.58 4.74 7.99
C PRO A 77 -9.14 6.14 8.20
N ASN A 78 -8.71 6.81 9.27
CA ASN A 78 -9.03 8.21 9.47
C ASN A 78 -8.13 9.06 8.55
N MET A 79 -8.55 9.24 7.29
CA MET A 79 -7.77 9.96 6.28
C MET A 79 -7.53 11.43 6.61
N LYS A 80 -8.32 12.02 7.54
CA LYS A 80 -8.14 13.41 8.01
C LYS A 80 -6.94 13.58 8.94
N LYS A 81 -6.47 12.50 9.59
CA LYS A 81 -5.29 12.51 10.46
C LYS A 81 -4.01 12.09 9.75
N LEU A 82 -4.10 11.64 8.50
CA LEU A 82 -2.91 11.31 7.71
C LEU A 82 -2.38 12.61 7.09
N PRO A 83 -1.15 13.04 7.43
CA PRO A 83 -0.54 14.18 6.78
C PRO A 83 -0.19 13.77 5.36
N PHE A 84 -1.06 14.08 4.40
CA PHE A 84 -0.70 14.05 2.98
C PHE A 84 -0.42 15.49 2.53
N PRO A 85 0.84 15.94 2.56
CA PRO A 85 1.20 17.30 2.18
C PRO A 85 1.46 17.32 0.67
N PHE A 86 0.40 17.37 -0.14
CA PHE A 86 0.56 17.71 -1.56
C PHE A 86 -0.11 19.07 -1.80
N PRO A 87 0.63 20.19 -1.75
CA PRO A 87 0.10 21.47 -2.21
C PRO A 87 -0.07 21.41 -3.74
N VAL A 88 -1.31 21.50 -4.21
CA VAL A 88 -1.62 21.65 -5.64
C VAL A 88 -1.54 23.14 -5.98
N THR A 89 -0.45 23.60 -6.59
CA THR A 89 -0.39 24.93 -7.18
C THR A 89 -0.85 24.86 -8.63
N VAL A 90 -2.11 25.22 -8.89
CA VAL A 90 -2.60 25.47 -10.25
C VAL A 90 -2.09 26.85 -10.66
N THR A 91 -1.18 26.92 -11.63
CA THR A 91 -0.82 28.18 -12.28
C THR A 91 -1.64 28.24 -13.57
N ALA A 92 -2.64 29.13 -13.61
CA ALA A 92 -3.35 29.45 -14.84
C ALA A 92 -2.52 30.47 -15.63
N ASN A 93 -2.32 30.22 -16.94
CA ASN A 93 -1.81 31.19 -17.90
C ASN A 93 -2.97 31.95 -18.55
#